data_AF-A0A5B7ELX5-F1
#
_entry.id   AF-A0A5B7ELX5-F1
#
_cell.length_a   1.000
_cell.length_b   1.000
_cell.length_c   1.000
_cell.angle_alpha   90.00
_cell.angle_beta   90.00
_cell.angle_gamma   90.00
#
_symmetry.space_group_name_H-M   'P 1'
#
loop_
_entity.id
_entity.type
_entity.pdbx_description
1 polymer ?
#
loop_
_entity_poly.entity_id
_entity_poly.type
_entity_poly.pdbx_seq_one_letter_code
_entity_poly.pdbx_strand_id
1 'polypeptide(L)' 'MAGGGRIRFKVVAEQFLDTTPTGPNLAAGDSAVSDRKEGKIPYIVYGAINDQGLGLVSWWTNAEEEQEEEEVEEGEEAL' A
#
# COMPACT_ATOMS: atom_id res chain seq x y z
N MET A 1 8.00 -11.37 -13.25
CA MET A 1 8.10 -10.47 -12.08
C MET A 1 6.72 -10.33 -11.49
N ALA A 2 6.51 -10.66 -10.22
CA ALA A 2 5.19 -10.57 -9.60
C ALA A 2 4.86 -9.08 -9.34
N GLY A 3 4.19 -8.43 -10.29
CA GLY A 3 3.59 -7.12 -10.07
C GLY A 3 2.44 -7.28 -9.07
N GLY A 4 2.54 -6.65 -7.91
CA GLY A 4 1.48 -6.70 -6.91
C GLY A 4 0.21 -6.02 -7.43
N GLY A 5 -0.94 -6.68 -7.30
CA GLY A 5 -2.25 -6.11 -7.64
C GLY A 5 -2.70 -5.03 -6.65
N ARG A 6 -3.73 -4.26 -7.03
CA ARG A 6 -4.32 -3.23 -6.16
C ARG A 6 -4.94 -3.88 -4.92
N ILE A 7 -4.67 -3.33 -3.74
CA ILE A 7 -5.26 -3.76 -2.47
C ILE A 7 -6.10 -2.66 -1.82
N ARG A 8 -7.14 -3.05 -1.09
CA ARG A 8 -7.88 -2.20 -0.15
C ARG A 8 -7.61 -2.69 1.26
N PHE A 9 -7.21 -1.81 2.17
CA PHE A 9 -7.00 -2.14 3.58
C PHE A 9 -7.57 -1.02 4.44
N LYS A 10 -7.80 -1.32 5.71
CA LYS A 10 -8.24 -0.36 6.72
C LYS A 10 -7.07 0.03 7.60
N VAL A 11 -6.86 1.32 7.83
CA VAL A 11 -5.85 1.80 8.80
C VAL A 11 -6.34 1.47 10.21
N VAL A 12 -5.48 0.83 10.99
CA VAL A 12 -5.78 0.44 12.38
C VAL A 12 -4.90 1.14 13.40
N ALA A 13 -3.71 1.60 13.00
CA ALA A 13 -2.83 2.39 13.84
C ALA A 13 -1.85 3.21 13.00
N GLU A 14 -1.31 4.26 13.60
CA GLU A 14 -0.31 5.15 13.02
C GLU A 14 0.79 5.41 14.05
N GLN A 15 2.03 5.49 13.61
CA GLN A 15 3.18 5.82 14.44
C GLN A 15 4.02 6.90 13.77
N PHE A 16 4.30 7.97 14.51
CA PHE A 16 5.20 9.05 14.09
C PHE A 16 6.47 8.98 14.94
N LEU A 17 7.62 9.04 14.26
CA LEU A 17 8.92 9.04 14.91
C LEU A 17 9.62 10.37 14.63
N ASP A 18 10.08 11.02 15.69
CA ASP A 18 10.90 12.21 15.57
C ASP A 18 12.27 11.83 14.98
N THR A 19 12.53 12.30 13.77
CA THR A 19 13.80 12.12 13.06
C THR A 19 14.66 13.38 13.07
N THR A 20 14.37 14.35 13.96
CA THR A 20 15.23 15.52 14.13
C THR A 20 16.65 15.07 14.52
N PRO A 21 17.70 15.71 13.95
CA PRO A 21 19.06 15.41 14.35
C PRO A 21 19.24 15.68 15.84
N THR A 22 19.51 14.64 16.61
CA THR A 22 19.94 14.82 18.01
C THR A 22 21.31 15.52 17.98
N GLY A 23 21.47 16.55 18.81
CA GLY A 23 22.60 17.49 18.80
C GLY A 23 24.00 16.84 18.82
N PRO A 24 25.07 17.63 18.62
CA PRO A 24 26.42 17.10 18.51
C PRO A 24 26.75 16.23 19.73
N ASN A 25 26.94 14.92 19.50
CA ASN A 25 27.17 13.96 20.58
C ASN A 25 28.54 14.25 21.21
N LEU A 26 28.55 14.86 22.39
CA LEU A 26 29.76 15.13 23.18
C LEU A 26 30.03 14.06 24.27
N ALA A 27 29.35 12.92 24.24
CA ALA A 27 29.62 11.82 25.16
C ALA A 27 30.47 10.74 24.48
N ALA A 28 31.75 10.72 24.85
CA ALA A 28 32.60 9.55 24.72
C ALA A 28 31.99 8.38 25.53
N GLY A 29 31.88 7.21 24.89
CA GLY A 29 31.46 5.97 25.55
C GLY A 29 29.96 5.69 25.51
N ASP A 30 29.65 4.43 25.25
CA ASP A 30 28.33 3.78 25.29
C ASP A 30 27.29 4.08 24.20
N SER A 31 27.13 3.05 23.35
CA SER A 31 25.88 2.50 22.82
C SER A 31 24.95 3.37 21.96
N ALA A 32 25.25 4.66 21.74
CA ALA A 32 24.45 5.53 20.87
C ALA A 32 24.70 5.36 19.35
N VAL A 33 25.60 4.46 18.96
CA VAL A 33 26.01 4.26 17.56
C VAL A 33 25.21 3.16 16.85
N SER A 34 24.51 2.29 17.58
CA SER A 34 23.68 1.25 16.95
C SER A 34 22.38 1.80 16.36
N ASP A 35 21.80 2.87 16.93
CA ASP A 35 20.53 3.45 16.45
C ASP A 35 20.65 4.39 15.23
N ARG A 36 21.88 4.66 14.76
CA ARG A 36 22.12 5.50 13.56
C ARG A 36 22.24 4.71 12.26
N LYS A 37 22.28 3.38 12.32
CA LYS A 37 22.52 2.54 11.13
C LYS A 37 21.26 2.00 10.46
N GLU A 38 20.10 2.17 11.06
CA GLU A 38 18.82 1.84 10.42
C GLU A 38 18.01 3.13 10.27
N GLY A 39 17.77 3.51 9.02
CA GLY A 39 17.03 4.72 8.67
C GLY A 39 15.70 4.76 9.40
N LYS A 40 15.60 5.62 10.42
CA LYS A 40 14.39 5.82 11.21
C LYS A 40 13.25 6.24 10.27
N ILE A 41 12.26 5.36 10.09
CA ILE A 41 11.08 5.65 9.28
C ILE A 41 10.24 6.67 10.06
N PRO A 42 10.04 7.90 9.56
CA PRO A 42 9.37 8.96 10.32
C PRO A 42 7.87 8.71 10.51
N TYR A 43 7.27 7.87 9.66
CA TYR A 43 5.84 7.59 9.68
C TYR A 43 5.54 6.17 9.24
N ILE A 44 4.84 5.43 10.09
CA ILE A 44 4.42 4.05 9.85
C ILE A 44 2.90 3.98 9.96
N VAL A 45 2.26 3.37 8.97
CA VAL A 45 0.82 3.10 8.95
C VAL A 45 0.61 1.59 9.04
N TYR A 46 -0.17 1.16 10.02
CA TYR A 46 -0.56 -0.22 10.19
C TYR A 46 -1.95 -0.43 9.60
N GLY A 47 -2.06 -1.43 8.72
CA GLY A 47 -3.30 -1.79 8.04
C GLY A 47 -3.79 -3.19 8.39
N ALA A 48 -5.09 -3.41 8.26
CA ALA A 48 -5.73 -4.72 8.36
C ALA A 48 -6.67 -5.00 7.18
N ILE A 49 -6.90 -6.28 6.88
CA ILE A 49 -7.75 -6.76 5.77
C ILE A 49 -8.79 -7.81 6.19
N ASN A 50 -9.05 -7.92 7.49
CA ASN A 50 -9.91 -8.96 8.08
C ASN A 50 -11.42 -8.69 7.96
N ASP A 51 -11.81 -7.53 7.39
CA ASP A 51 -13.20 -7.16 7.13
C ASP A 51 -13.59 -7.45 5.67
N GLN A 52 -14.87 -7.76 5.41
CA GLN A 52 -15.39 -8.01 4.05
C GLN A 52 -15.12 -6.80 3.13
N GLY A 53 -14.70 -7.06 1.89
CA GLY A 53 -14.39 -6.00 0.92
C GLY A 53 -12.96 -5.45 0.98
N LEU A 54 -12.10 -5.99 1.86
CA LEU A 54 -10.67 -5.66 1.96
C LEU A 54 -9.78 -6.78 1.36
N GLY A 55 -8.51 -6.50 1.07
CA GLY A 55 -7.62 -7.40 0.35
C GLY A 55 -7.47 -6.99 -1.12
N LEU A 56 -7.20 -7.93 -2.03
CA LEU A 56 -7.07 -7.60 -3.46
C LEU A 56 -8.40 -7.08 -3.99
N VAL A 57 -8.35 -5.98 -4.75
CA VAL A 57 -9.56 -5.36 -5.30
C VAL A 57 -10.31 -6.33 -6.22
N SER A 58 -9.58 -7.15 -6.98
CA SER A 58 -10.14 -8.16 -7.89
C SER A 58 -10.95 -9.25 -7.20
N TRP A 59 -10.84 -9.42 -5.87
CA TRP A 59 -11.70 -10.35 -5.13
C TRP A 59 -13.14 -9.86 -5.01
N TRP A 60 -13.37 -8.56 -5.20
CA TRP A 60 -14.62 -7.89 -4.85
C TRP A 60 -15.30 -7.21 -6.04
N THR A 61 -14.63 -7.15 -7.19
CA THR A 61 -15.20 -6.65 -8.45
C THR A 61 -15.54 -7.84 -9.33
N ASN A 62 -16.82 -8.06 -9.59
CA ASN A 62 -17.26 -9.10 -10.52
C ASN A 62 -17.24 -8.51 -11.93
N ALA A 63 -16.23 -8.87 -12.73
CA ALA A 63 -16.17 -8.74 -14.19
C ALA A 63 -16.98 -7.58 -14.83
N GLU A 64 -16.79 -6.33 -14.41
CA GLU A 64 -17.23 -5.17 -15.22
C GLU A 64 -16.38 -5.03 -16.51
N GLU A 65 -15.40 -5.91 -16.71
CA GLU A 65 -14.59 -6.02 -17.93
C GLU A 65 -15.26 -6.89 -19.02
N GLU A 66 -16.35 -7.61 -18.75
CA GLU A 66 -17.06 -8.42 -19.77
C GLU A 66 -18.12 -7.62 -20.58
N GLN A 67 -18.33 -6.34 -20.29
CA GLN A 67 -19.33 -5.50 -20.98
C GLN A 67 -18.79 -4.70 -22.18
N GLU A 68 -17.48 -4.74 -22.48
CA GLU A 68 -16.91 -4.07 -23.66
C GLU A 68 -16.89 -4.96 -24.94
N GLU A 69 -17.24 -6.26 -24.87
CA GLU A 69 -17.09 -7.19 -26.01
C GLU A 69 -18.37 -7.50 -26.84
N GLU A 70 -19.59 -7.07 -26.46
CA GLU A 70 -20.83 -7.57 -27.12
C GLU A 70 -21.66 -6.56 -27.96
N GLU A 71 -21.28 -5.28 -28.11
CA GLU A 71 -22.12 -4.26 -28.78
C GLU A 71 -21.73 -3.89 -30.23
N VAL A 72 -20.84 -4.62 -30.93
CA VAL A 72 -20.36 -4.20 -32.28
C VAL A 72 -20.60 -5.22 -33.42
N GLU A 73 -21.18 -6.41 -33.20
CA GLU A 73 -21.29 -7.43 -34.28
C GLU A 73 -22.71 -7.86 -34.70
N GLU A 74 -23.73 -6.99 -34.61
CA GLU A 74 -25.04 -7.31 -35.21
C GLU A 74 -25.75 -6.06 -35.77
N GLY A 75 -25.41 -5.64 -37.00
CA GLY A 75 -26.12 -4.49 -37.58
C GLY A 75 -25.85 -4.03 -39.01
N GLU A 76 -24.94 -4.63 -39.79
CA GLU A 76 -24.74 -4.22 -41.20
C GLU A 76 -24.83 -5.39 -42.19
N GLU A 77 -25.98 -6.05 -42.26
CA GLU A 77 -26.39 -6.83 -43.44
C GLU A 77 -27.93 -6.78 -43.57
N ALA A 78 -28.46 -5.77 -44.28
CA ALA A 78 -29.62 -5.86 -45.18
C ALA A 78 -30.23 -4.47 -45.52
N LEU A 79 -29.89 -3.94 -46.70
CA LEU A 79 -30.83 -3.60 -47.79
C LEU A 79 -30.10 -3.02 -49.01
#